data_AF-A0A7C7JXI2-F1
#
_entry.id   AF-A0A7C7JXI2-F1
#
_cell.length_a   1.000
_cell.length_b   1.000
_cell.length_c   1.000
_cell.angle_alpha   90.00
_cell.angle_beta   90.00
_cell.angle_gamma   90.00
#
_symmetry.space_group_name_H-M   'P 1'
#
loop_
_entity.id
_entity.type
_entity.pdbx_description
1 polymer ?
#
loop_
_entity_poly.entity_id
_entity_poly.type
_entity_poly.pdbx_seq_one_letter_code
_entity_poly.pdbx_strand_id
1 'polypeptide(L)'
;HIDDTLINDELADSLIKTISKMNKPNTIHFDRLERFLKVKPNLFQSILKLITDKNEKEGVRLQVWMDFFSKHFESLGDDIELIKKAYIQQNLIQHHFDYQGQGFLEILKVDKNFLVEFVESLYSSTERHSLGGDHSDMSYVWNIDDIENTLIQVFDLVIEKDLYFGILEHYCNVFFRNLKEEHRLRADNFIRQYVSDNNNDYKKMQIVVDLIRHSRKELFEEIFLLFISLNQDKETFSRLMWRGNGGTYSGDVIIGDIQASEWRNLLEIANKSDVGIKLIPIKNYINEQIESCLIRADWDRQRKFLRKDF
;
A
#
# COMPACT_ATOMS: atom_id res chain seq x y z
N HIS A 1 -0.90 -13.43 41.63
CA HIS A 1 -1.67 -12.18 41.76
C HIS A 1 -0.99 -11.37 42.85
N ILE A 2 -0.51 -10.15 42.56
CA ILE A 2 0.04 -9.25 43.59
C ILE A 2 -1.10 -8.32 44.00
N ASP A 3 -1.30 -8.12 45.29
CA ASP A 3 -2.29 -7.18 45.81
C ASP A 3 -1.93 -5.74 45.38
N ASP A 4 -2.92 -4.93 44.99
CA ASP A 4 -2.69 -3.55 44.53
C ASP A 4 -2.07 -2.68 45.63
N THR A 5 -2.26 -3.03 46.91
CA THR A 5 -1.61 -2.38 48.06
C THR A 5 -0.09 -2.56 48.10
N LEU A 6 0.44 -3.54 47.35
CA LEU A 6 1.88 -3.81 47.23
C LEU A 6 2.51 -3.14 46.01
N ILE A 7 1.74 -2.40 45.21
CA ILE A 7 2.25 -1.63 44.07
C ILE A 7 2.87 -0.34 44.59
N ASN A 8 4.16 -0.19 44.35
CA ASN A 8 4.94 0.99 44.72
C ASN A 8 6.03 1.27 43.67
N ASP A 9 6.73 2.38 43.83
CA ASP A 9 7.79 2.80 42.90
C ASP A 9 8.96 1.81 42.83
N GLU A 10 9.33 1.19 43.95
CA GLU A 10 10.42 0.20 44.01
C GLU A 10 10.12 -1.04 43.15
N LEU A 11 8.85 -1.48 43.16
CA LEU A 11 8.40 -2.60 42.34
C LEU A 11 8.33 -2.20 40.87
N ALA A 12 7.90 -0.97 40.56
CA ALA A 12 7.93 -0.43 39.18
C ALA A 12 9.37 -0.35 38.64
N ASP A 13 10.32 0.10 39.44
CA ASP A 13 11.74 0.14 39.08
C ASP A 13 12.33 -1.26 38.89
N SER A 14 11.89 -2.21 39.71
CA SER A 14 12.29 -3.62 39.58
C SER A 14 11.78 -4.24 38.27
N LEU A 15 10.60 -3.84 37.77
CA LEU A 15 10.10 -4.24 36.45
C LEU A 15 11.00 -3.71 35.34
N ILE A 16 11.32 -2.41 35.35
CA ILE A 16 12.23 -1.79 34.37
C ILE A 16 13.59 -2.50 34.38
N LYS A 17 14.14 -2.77 35.58
CA LYS A 17 15.40 -3.49 35.76
C LYS A 17 15.35 -4.94 35.27
N THR A 18 14.18 -5.57 35.33
CA THR A 18 13.99 -6.92 34.79
C THR A 18 14.04 -6.90 33.28
N ILE A 19 13.33 -5.96 32.64
CA ILE A 19 13.32 -5.79 31.18
C ILE A 19 14.73 -5.42 30.67
N SER A 20 15.46 -4.56 31.40
CA SER A 20 16.80 -4.13 30.97
C SER A 20 17.82 -5.26 30.93
N LYS A 21 17.63 -6.28 31.78
CA LYS A 21 18.46 -7.49 31.82
C LYS A 21 18.04 -8.57 30.81
N MET A 22 16.91 -8.42 30.12
CA MET A 22 16.50 -9.36 29.08
C MET A 22 17.48 -9.28 27.90
N ASN A 23 18.02 -10.42 27.50
CA ASN A 23 19.02 -10.54 26.43
C ASN A 23 18.65 -11.58 25.38
N LYS A 24 17.38 -12.02 25.37
CA LYS A 24 16.81 -12.94 24.39
C LYS A 24 15.52 -12.36 23.82
N PRO A 25 15.12 -12.75 22.60
CA PRO A 25 13.82 -12.40 22.06
C PRO A 25 12.71 -12.78 23.03
N ASN A 26 11.80 -11.85 23.30
CA ASN A 26 10.69 -12.05 24.22
C ASN A 26 9.58 -11.04 23.95
N THR A 27 8.34 -11.39 24.27
CA THR A 27 7.18 -10.53 24.11
C THR A 27 6.71 -10.04 25.48
N ILE A 28 6.58 -8.72 25.62
CA ILE A 28 6.20 -8.05 26.86
C ILE A 28 4.72 -7.68 26.76
N HIS A 29 3.92 -8.22 27.70
CA HIS A 29 2.50 -7.95 27.81
C HIS A 29 2.23 -6.84 28.84
N PHE A 30 1.56 -5.78 28.42
CA PHE A 30 1.36 -4.57 29.22
C PHE A 30 0.04 -4.55 30.01
N ASP A 31 -0.93 -5.43 29.69
CA ASP A 31 -2.26 -5.44 30.34
C ASP A 31 -2.18 -5.48 31.88
N ARG A 32 -1.20 -6.22 32.45
CA ARG A 32 -1.01 -6.31 33.91
C ARG A 32 -0.10 -5.23 34.48
N LEU A 33 0.57 -4.47 33.62
CA LEU A 33 1.48 -3.39 34.00
C LEU A 33 0.74 -2.06 34.17
N GLU A 34 -0.46 -1.93 33.60
CA GLU A 34 -1.27 -0.69 33.65
C GLU A 34 -1.54 -0.20 35.08
N ARG A 35 -1.79 -1.11 36.01
CA ARG A 35 -1.95 -0.79 37.44
C ARG A 35 -0.75 -0.07 38.08
N PHE A 36 0.45 -0.20 37.52
CA PHE A 36 1.64 0.50 38.00
C PHE A 36 1.69 1.97 37.55
N LEU A 37 0.85 2.38 36.58
CA LEU A 37 0.74 3.78 36.18
C LEU A 37 0.23 4.68 37.31
N LYS A 38 -0.47 4.12 38.31
CA LYS A 38 -0.93 4.83 39.52
C LYS A 38 0.23 5.40 40.34
N VAL A 39 1.37 4.70 40.38
CA VAL A 39 2.57 5.11 41.15
C VAL A 39 3.63 5.71 40.23
N LYS A 40 3.75 5.18 39.02
CA LYS A 40 4.71 5.64 38.01
C LYS A 40 4.03 5.93 36.67
N PRO A 41 3.44 7.13 36.49
CA PRO A 41 2.64 7.48 35.31
C PRO A 41 3.37 7.37 33.97
N ASN A 42 4.70 7.58 33.97
CA ASN A 42 5.54 7.49 32.77
C ASN A 42 6.17 6.09 32.56
N LEU A 43 5.67 5.06 33.24
CA LEU A 43 6.25 3.72 33.18
C LEU A 43 6.26 3.16 31.74
N PHE A 44 5.15 3.30 31.01
CA PHE A 44 5.04 2.71 29.67
C PHE A 44 5.97 3.40 28.68
N GLN A 45 6.05 4.72 28.69
CA GLN A 45 7.05 5.47 27.94
C GLN A 45 8.48 5.01 28.27
N SER A 46 8.79 4.84 29.56
CA SER A 46 10.11 4.40 30.02
C SER A 46 10.47 2.99 29.53
N ILE A 47 9.51 2.06 29.59
CA ILE A 47 9.69 0.70 29.09
C ILE A 47 9.82 0.71 27.57
N LEU A 48 8.99 1.47 26.85
CA LEU A 48 9.05 1.58 25.39
C LEU A 48 10.42 2.08 24.94
N LYS A 49 10.93 3.14 25.56
CA LYS A 49 12.28 3.66 25.32
C LYS A 49 13.34 2.60 25.54
N LEU A 50 13.26 1.86 26.65
CA LEU A 50 14.19 0.79 26.95
C LEU A 50 14.14 -0.33 25.90
N ILE A 51 12.95 -0.77 25.49
CA ILE A 51 12.77 -1.79 24.45
C ILE A 51 13.39 -1.32 23.14
N THR A 52 13.04 -0.11 22.70
CA THR A 52 13.52 0.47 21.44
C THR A 52 15.04 0.59 21.41
N ASP A 53 15.63 1.14 22.48
CA ASP A 53 17.08 1.28 22.63
C ASP A 53 17.80 -0.07 22.62
N LYS A 54 17.28 -1.07 23.33
CA LYS A 54 17.89 -2.40 23.38
C LYS A 54 17.82 -3.10 22.02
N ASN A 55 16.69 -3.00 21.34
CA ASN A 55 16.55 -3.59 20.01
C ASN A 55 17.50 -2.95 18.99
N GLU A 56 17.67 -1.64 19.04
CA GLU A 56 18.57 -0.92 18.15
C GLU A 56 20.05 -1.18 18.46
N LYS A 57 20.44 -1.10 19.74
CA LYS A 57 21.86 -1.15 20.15
C LYS A 57 22.38 -2.57 20.33
N GLU A 58 21.53 -3.49 20.76
CA GLU A 58 21.92 -4.85 21.17
C GLU A 58 21.30 -5.95 20.28
N GLY A 59 20.30 -5.64 19.44
CA GLY A 59 19.68 -6.63 18.55
C GLY A 59 18.82 -7.70 19.25
N VAL A 60 18.32 -7.43 20.46
CA VAL A 60 17.65 -8.43 21.33
C VAL A 60 16.30 -8.91 20.78
N ARG A 61 15.62 -8.11 19.93
CA ARG A 61 14.27 -8.37 19.40
C ARG A 61 13.20 -8.55 20.49
N LEU A 62 13.20 -7.65 21.47
CA LEU A 62 12.10 -7.48 22.41
C LEU A 62 10.86 -6.95 21.70
N GLN A 63 9.74 -7.62 21.92
CA GLN A 63 8.48 -7.37 21.26
C GLN A 63 7.45 -6.81 22.25
N VAL A 64 6.56 -5.97 21.76
CA VAL A 64 5.30 -5.63 22.45
C VAL A 64 4.16 -6.40 21.81
N TRP A 65 3.06 -6.59 22.55
CA TRP A 65 1.88 -7.25 22.02
C TRP A 65 1.22 -6.46 20.88
N MET A 66 0.47 -7.14 20.00
CA MET A 66 -0.04 -6.59 18.74
C MET A 66 -0.97 -5.37 18.88
N ASP A 67 -1.68 -5.25 20.00
CA ASP A 67 -2.63 -4.17 20.30
C ASP A 67 -2.04 -3.11 21.25
N PHE A 68 -0.73 -3.18 21.54
CA PHE A 68 -0.07 -2.31 22.52
C PHE A 68 -0.27 -0.83 22.19
N PHE A 69 -0.03 -0.44 20.93
CA PHE A 69 -0.14 0.95 20.51
C PHE A 69 -1.60 1.43 20.50
N SER A 70 -2.58 0.59 20.15
CA SER A 70 -3.98 1.00 20.16
C SER A 70 -4.57 1.09 21.57
N LYS A 71 -4.23 0.13 22.46
CA LYS A 71 -4.75 0.11 23.83
C LYS A 71 -4.12 1.13 24.76
N HIS A 72 -2.84 1.42 24.56
CA HIS A 72 -2.05 2.16 25.55
C HIS A 72 -1.45 3.46 25.02
N PHE A 73 -1.91 3.94 23.85
CA PHE A 73 -1.38 5.15 23.20
C PHE A 73 -1.22 6.34 24.16
N GLU A 74 -2.29 6.65 24.91
CA GLU A 74 -2.32 7.77 25.87
C GLU A 74 -1.29 7.61 27.02
N SER A 75 -0.87 6.38 27.31
CA SER A 75 0.14 6.07 28.34
C SER A 75 1.58 6.09 27.81
N LEU A 76 1.79 6.29 26.50
CA LEU A 76 3.12 6.34 25.89
C LEU A 76 3.80 7.71 26.02
N GLY A 77 3.07 8.71 26.51
CA GLY A 77 3.55 10.09 26.66
C GLY A 77 3.64 10.85 25.34
N ASP A 78 4.24 12.04 25.39
CA ASP A 78 4.20 13.00 24.27
C ASP A 78 5.40 12.88 23.30
N ASP A 79 6.31 11.93 23.53
CA ASP A 79 7.47 11.70 22.66
C ASP A 79 7.04 10.89 21.42
N ILE A 80 6.39 11.57 20.48
CA ILE A 80 5.86 10.95 19.27
C ILE A 80 6.95 10.28 18.43
N GLU A 81 8.16 10.84 18.40
CA GLU A 81 9.29 10.28 17.67
C GLU A 81 9.73 8.93 18.23
N LEU A 82 9.72 8.78 19.56
CA LEU A 82 9.92 7.47 20.19
C LEU A 82 8.83 6.48 19.79
N ILE A 83 7.56 6.90 19.79
CA ILE A 83 6.41 6.05 19.44
C ILE A 83 6.52 5.56 17.99
N LYS A 84 6.74 6.48 17.05
CA LYS A 84 6.93 6.18 15.62
C LYS A 84 8.08 5.21 15.39
N LYS A 85 9.25 5.48 15.98
CA LYS A 85 10.44 4.63 15.89
C LYS A 85 10.17 3.24 16.44
N ALA A 86 9.54 3.16 17.61
CA ALA A 86 9.18 1.89 18.22
C ALA A 86 8.20 1.11 17.33
N TYR A 87 7.18 1.78 16.79
CA TYR A 87 6.18 1.14 15.92
C TYR A 87 6.83 0.52 14.68
N ILE A 88 7.65 1.28 13.96
CA ILE A 88 8.38 0.80 12.77
C ILE A 88 9.22 -0.42 13.14
N GLN A 89 9.96 -0.35 14.25
CA GLN A 89 10.79 -1.45 14.71
C GLN A 89 9.96 -2.71 15.02
N GLN A 90 8.79 -2.57 15.65
CA GLN A 90 7.92 -3.70 15.97
C GLN A 90 7.33 -4.32 14.70
N ASN A 91 6.91 -3.51 13.74
CA ASN A 91 6.44 -3.97 12.42
C ASN A 91 7.52 -4.78 11.68
N LEU A 92 8.78 -4.36 11.74
CA LEU A 92 9.90 -5.09 11.13
C LEU A 92 10.24 -6.39 11.88
N ILE A 93 10.05 -6.42 13.20
CA ILE A 93 10.39 -7.59 14.02
C ILE A 93 9.32 -8.69 13.91
N GLN A 94 8.05 -8.33 13.68
CA GLN A 94 6.87 -9.20 13.83
C GLN A 94 6.01 -9.26 12.57
N HIS A 95 5.78 -10.46 12.02
CA HIS A 95 5.01 -10.65 10.77
C HIS A 95 3.52 -10.31 10.84
N HIS A 96 2.89 -10.35 12.02
CA HIS A 96 1.45 -10.13 12.21
C HIS A 96 1.15 -8.99 13.18
N PHE A 97 2.11 -8.09 13.37
CA PHE A 97 1.94 -6.94 14.24
C PHE A 97 0.94 -5.96 13.63
N ASP A 98 0.02 -5.48 14.48
CA ASP A 98 -1.03 -4.51 14.15
C ASP A 98 -1.74 -4.77 12.82
N TYR A 99 -2.17 -6.01 12.58
CA TYR A 99 -2.79 -6.42 11.31
C TYR A 99 -4.00 -5.56 10.89
N GLN A 100 -4.72 -4.99 11.87
CA GLN A 100 -5.87 -4.11 11.61
C GLN A 100 -5.51 -2.61 11.56
N GLY A 101 -4.23 -2.26 11.75
CA GLY A 101 -3.73 -0.89 11.73
C GLY A 101 -4.27 0.01 12.84
N GLN A 102 -4.77 -0.56 13.94
CA GLN A 102 -5.38 0.25 15.00
C GLN A 102 -4.34 1.10 15.72
N GLY A 103 -3.17 0.52 16.00
CA GLY A 103 -2.04 1.27 16.57
C GLY A 103 -1.49 2.31 15.60
N PHE A 104 -1.41 1.95 14.31
CA PHE A 104 -1.04 2.87 13.24
C PHE A 104 -1.95 4.10 13.20
N LEU A 105 -3.27 3.88 13.30
CA LEU A 105 -4.25 4.96 13.28
C LEU A 105 -4.10 5.91 14.46
N GLU A 106 -3.78 5.42 15.66
CA GLU A 106 -3.53 6.32 16.80
C GLU A 106 -2.34 7.25 16.51
N ILE A 107 -1.29 6.75 15.86
CA ILE A 107 -0.15 7.59 15.46
C ILE A 107 -0.58 8.61 14.40
N LEU A 108 -1.33 8.20 13.37
CA LEU A 108 -1.78 9.11 12.31
C LEU A 108 -2.73 10.22 12.78
N LYS A 109 -3.52 9.97 13.83
CA LYS A 109 -4.37 11.00 14.44
C LYS A 109 -3.55 12.13 15.05
N VAL A 110 -2.34 11.85 15.52
CA VAL A 110 -1.41 12.84 16.08
C VAL A 110 -0.53 13.43 14.99
N ASP A 111 0.03 12.59 14.12
CA ASP A 111 0.91 13.01 13.05
C ASP A 111 0.69 12.18 11.77
N LYS A 112 -0.03 12.78 10.82
CA LYS A 112 -0.32 12.17 9.51
C LYS A 112 0.95 11.91 8.70
N ASN A 113 2.02 12.70 8.88
CA ASN A 113 3.26 12.54 8.12
C ASN A 113 3.96 11.21 8.44
N PHE A 114 3.60 10.58 9.57
CA PHE A 114 4.09 9.24 9.89
C PHE A 114 3.81 8.22 8.78
N LEU A 115 2.73 8.38 7.99
CA LEU A 115 2.48 7.48 6.87
C LEU A 115 3.63 7.53 5.84
N VAL A 116 4.17 8.71 5.56
CA VAL A 116 5.30 8.90 4.64
C VAL A 116 6.57 8.28 5.24
N GLU A 117 6.86 8.58 6.51
CA GLU A 117 8.02 8.04 7.23
C GLU A 117 7.99 6.50 7.30
N PHE A 118 6.81 5.94 7.56
CA PHE A 118 6.59 4.50 7.60
C PHE A 118 6.88 3.87 6.25
N VAL A 119 6.30 4.39 5.16
CA VAL A 119 6.53 3.88 3.81
C VAL A 119 8.02 4.00 3.43
N GLU A 120 8.66 5.12 3.75
CA GLU A 120 10.11 5.31 3.51
C GLU A 120 10.95 4.26 4.24
N SER A 121 10.57 3.90 5.46
CA SER A 121 11.25 2.86 6.23
C SER A 121 11.22 1.49 5.55
N LEU A 122 10.16 1.16 4.81
CA LEU A 122 10.03 -0.10 4.08
C LEU A 122 11.08 -0.21 2.96
N TYR A 123 11.35 0.88 2.24
CA TYR A 123 12.37 0.92 1.19
C TYR A 123 13.80 0.95 1.72
N SER A 124 13.99 1.39 2.96
CA SER A 124 15.30 1.44 3.63
C SER A 124 15.72 0.09 4.21
N SER A 125 14.78 -0.83 4.41
CA SER A 125 15.05 -2.17 4.94
C SER A 125 15.72 -3.07 3.89
N THR A 126 16.78 -3.79 4.29
CA THR A 126 17.48 -4.76 3.43
C THR A 126 16.60 -5.95 3.03
N GLU A 127 15.51 -6.18 3.78
CA GLU A 127 14.51 -7.20 3.51
C GLU A 127 13.32 -6.56 2.77
N ARG A 128 13.47 -6.37 1.45
CA ARG A 128 12.39 -5.88 0.55
C ARG A 128 11.14 -6.78 0.50
N HIS A 129 11.08 -7.83 1.32
CA HIS A 129 9.95 -8.73 1.47
C HIS A 129 8.69 -8.05 2.04
N SER A 130 8.80 -6.83 2.59
CA SER A 130 7.69 -6.08 3.20
C SER A 130 6.77 -5.36 2.20
N LEU A 131 7.18 -5.20 0.94
CA LEU A 131 6.41 -4.42 -0.06
C LEU A 131 5.45 -5.26 -0.90
N GLY A 132 5.58 -6.59 -0.87
CA GLY A 132 4.80 -7.50 -1.71
C GLY A 132 4.17 -8.63 -0.90
N GLY A 133 2.91 -8.47 -0.50
CA GLY A 133 2.14 -9.54 0.13
C GLY A 133 0.65 -9.22 0.29
N ASP A 134 -0.15 -10.27 0.45
CA ASP A 134 -1.60 -10.22 0.75
C ASP A 134 -1.91 -9.71 2.17
N HIS A 135 -0.88 -9.41 2.97
CA HIS A 135 -0.98 -9.00 4.38
C HIS A 135 -0.76 -7.50 4.61
N SER A 136 -0.68 -6.69 3.56
CA SER A 136 -0.40 -5.25 3.64
C SER A 136 -1.62 -4.36 3.38
N ASP A 137 -2.85 -4.82 3.66
CA ASP A 137 -4.02 -3.93 3.53
C ASP A 137 -3.87 -2.72 4.47
N MET A 138 -3.85 -1.53 3.89
CA MET A 138 -3.76 -0.25 4.59
C MET A 138 -4.95 0.64 4.29
N SER A 139 -6.07 0.09 3.82
CA SER A 139 -7.30 0.86 3.58
C SER A 139 -7.85 1.53 4.84
N TYR A 140 -7.42 1.11 6.03
CA TYR A 140 -7.75 1.76 7.28
C TYR A 140 -7.29 3.23 7.34
N VAL A 141 -6.29 3.66 6.56
CA VAL A 141 -5.82 5.07 6.57
C VAL A 141 -6.93 6.06 6.17
N TRP A 142 -7.95 5.61 5.44
CA TRP A 142 -9.12 6.44 5.09
C TRP A 142 -9.98 6.84 6.28
N ASN A 143 -9.79 6.21 7.46
CA ASN A 143 -10.41 6.67 8.71
C ASN A 143 -9.79 7.97 9.23
N ILE A 144 -8.70 8.47 8.63
CA ILE A 144 -8.08 9.74 8.98
C ILE A 144 -8.64 10.85 8.10
N ASP A 145 -9.13 11.91 8.73
CA ASP A 145 -9.59 13.11 8.03
C ASP A 145 -8.43 13.77 7.30
N ASP A 146 -8.69 14.37 6.12
CA ASP A 146 -7.70 15.06 5.28
C ASP A 146 -6.38 14.28 5.02
N ILE A 147 -6.46 12.96 4.85
CA ILE A 147 -5.30 12.09 4.59
C ILE A 147 -4.81 12.17 3.14
N GLU A 148 -5.62 12.73 2.23
CA GLU A 148 -5.38 12.77 0.79
C GLU A 148 -4.04 13.43 0.43
N ASN A 149 -3.70 14.55 1.07
CA ASN A 149 -2.43 15.24 0.82
C ASN A 149 -1.23 14.39 1.22
N THR A 150 -1.34 13.65 2.32
CA THR A 150 -0.31 12.69 2.74
C THR A 150 -0.23 11.52 1.77
N LEU A 151 -1.36 11.01 1.27
CA LEU A 151 -1.37 9.97 0.24
C LEU A 151 -0.68 10.43 -1.06
N ILE A 152 -0.87 11.68 -1.48
CA ILE A 152 -0.13 12.24 -2.64
C ILE A 152 1.38 12.19 -2.39
N GLN A 153 1.84 12.59 -1.20
CA GLN A 153 3.27 12.51 -0.85
C GLN A 153 3.80 11.08 -0.86
N VAL A 154 3.01 10.12 -0.36
CA VAL A 154 3.34 8.68 -0.42
C VAL A 154 3.44 8.21 -1.87
N PHE A 155 2.51 8.62 -2.73
CA PHE A 155 2.54 8.25 -4.15
C PHE A 155 3.80 8.78 -4.80
N ASP A 156 4.13 10.05 -4.57
CA ASP A 156 5.34 10.67 -5.12
C ASP A 156 6.61 9.97 -4.61
N LEU A 157 6.69 9.67 -3.31
CA LEU A 157 7.79 8.92 -2.71
C LEU A 157 7.97 7.54 -3.38
N VAL A 158 6.88 6.79 -3.56
CA VAL A 158 6.93 5.45 -4.16
C VAL A 158 7.35 5.52 -5.62
N ILE A 159 6.85 6.50 -6.39
CA ILE A 159 7.25 6.72 -7.79
C ILE A 159 8.76 6.99 -7.92
N GLU A 160 9.32 7.74 -6.96
CA GLU A 160 10.75 8.06 -6.96
C GLU A 160 11.62 6.86 -6.58
N LYS A 161 11.16 6.03 -5.64
CA LYS A 161 11.92 4.91 -5.09
C LYS A 161 11.76 3.60 -5.87
N ASP A 162 10.62 3.40 -6.53
CA ASP A 162 10.28 2.15 -7.21
C ASP A 162 10.38 2.26 -8.75
N LEU A 163 11.12 1.33 -9.34
CA LEU A 163 11.13 1.14 -10.79
C LEU A 163 9.96 0.22 -11.14
N TYR A 164 8.75 0.76 -11.12
CA TYR A 164 7.57 -0.03 -11.43
C TYR A 164 7.50 -0.37 -12.92
N PHE A 165 7.72 -1.65 -13.24
CA PHE A 165 7.68 -2.17 -14.61
C PHE A 165 6.32 -2.72 -15.03
N GLY A 166 5.24 -2.48 -14.26
CA GLY A 166 3.91 -3.02 -14.58
C GLY A 166 3.76 -4.52 -14.39
N ILE A 167 4.62 -5.13 -13.57
CA ILE A 167 4.59 -6.55 -13.21
C ILE A 167 4.12 -6.60 -11.75
N LEU A 168 3.04 -7.35 -11.51
CA LEU A 168 2.29 -7.35 -10.23
C LEU A 168 1.64 -5.99 -9.92
N GLU A 169 0.92 -5.94 -8.82
CA GLU A 169 0.26 -4.73 -8.34
C GLU A 169 1.29 -3.72 -7.81
N HIS A 170 1.08 -2.44 -8.12
CA HIS A 170 1.83 -1.34 -7.54
C HIS A 170 1.56 -1.23 -6.03
N TYR A 171 2.54 -0.83 -5.22
CA TYR A 171 2.40 -0.74 -3.76
C TYR A 171 1.18 0.09 -3.35
N CYS A 172 0.90 1.21 -4.04
CA CYS A 172 -0.25 2.08 -3.74
C CYS A 172 -1.62 1.35 -3.70
N ASN A 173 -1.77 0.16 -4.29
CA ASN A 173 -2.99 -0.64 -4.16
C ASN A 173 -3.35 -0.95 -2.71
N VAL A 174 -2.37 -1.04 -1.81
CA VAL A 174 -2.61 -1.31 -0.38
C VAL A 174 -3.61 -0.37 0.27
N PHE A 175 -3.71 0.88 -0.21
CA PHE A 175 -4.64 1.88 0.32
C PHE A 175 -6.06 1.73 -0.22
N PHE A 176 -6.28 0.91 -1.25
CA PHE A 176 -7.57 0.80 -1.96
C PHE A 176 -8.15 -0.63 -1.95
N ARG A 177 -7.41 -1.62 -1.43
CA ARG A 177 -7.91 -2.98 -1.21
C ARG A 177 -8.97 -2.96 -0.10
N ASN A 178 -10.02 -3.78 -0.23
CA ASN A 178 -11.07 -3.99 0.78
C ASN A 178 -11.64 -2.72 1.46
N LEU A 179 -11.76 -1.61 0.72
CA LEU A 179 -12.34 -0.38 1.25
C LEU A 179 -13.71 -0.61 1.88
N LYS A 180 -13.91 -0.04 3.06
CA LYS A 180 -15.25 0.06 3.67
C LYS A 180 -16.13 0.96 2.81
N GLU A 181 -17.42 0.62 2.72
CA GLU A 181 -18.39 1.36 1.90
C GLU A 181 -18.44 2.86 2.24
N GLU A 182 -18.28 3.23 3.50
CA GLU A 182 -18.26 4.62 3.98
C GLU A 182 -17.12 5.45 3.36
N HIS A 183 -15.99 4.83 3.04
CA HIS A 183 -14.81 5.50 2.49
C HIS A 183 -14.71 5.43 0.97
N ARG A 184 -15.51 4.54 0.33
CA ARG A 184 -15.39 4.23 -1.10
C ARG A 184 -15.54 5.46 -1.98
N LEU A 185 -16.57 6.27 -1.76
CA LEU A 185 -16.82 7.48 -2.55
C LEU A 185 -15.68 8.50 -2.40
N ARG A 186 -15.16 8.67 -1.18
CA ARG A 186 -14.03 9.58 -0.89
C ARG A 186 -12.76 9.12 -1.62
N ALA A 187 -12.44 7.83 -1.54
CA ALA A 187 -11.32 7.23 -2.25
C ALA A 187 -11.46 7.32 -3.78
N ASP A 188 -12.68 7.20 -4.31
CA ASP A 188 -12.94 7.38 -5.74
C ASP A 188 -12.71 8.81 -6.20
N ASN A 189 -13.20 9.77 -5.41
CA ASN A 189 -12.99 11.18 -5.70
C ASN A 189 -11.51 11.55 -5.63
N PHE A 190 -10.75 10.93 -4.73
CA PHE A 190 -9.29 11.05 -4.73
C PHE A 190 -8.68 10.60 -6.07
N ILE A 191 -9.06 9.43 -6.59
CA ILE A 191 -8.54 8.95 -7.89
C ILE A 191 -8.93 9.91 -9.02
N ARG A 192 -10.18 10.36 -9.08
CA ARG A 192 -10.66 11.32 -10.10
C ARG A 192 -9.87 12.63 -10.06
N GLN A 193 -9.66 13.16 -8.85
CA GLN A 193 -8.92 14.40 -8.65
C GLN A 193 -7.45 14.21 -9.04
N TYR A 194 -6.84 13.10 -8.63
CA TYR A 194 -5.46 12.78 -8.96
C TYR A 194 -5.23 12.68 -10.48
N VAL A 195 -6.18 12.10 -11.23
CA VAL A 195 -6.16 12.11 -12.70
C VAL A 195 -6.25 13.53 -13.24
N SER A 196 -7.18 14.32 -12.72
CA SER A 196 -7.39 15.70 -13.16
C SER A 196 -6.11 16.54 -13.01
N ASP A 197 -5.42 16.39 -11.88
CA ASP A 197 -4.23 17.18 -11.57
C ASP A 197 -2.96 16.67 -12.28
N ASN A 198 -2.89 15.38 -12.60
CA ASN A 198 -1.64 14.74 -13.05
C ASN A 198 -1.73 14.10 -14.45
N ASN A 199 -2.76 14.40 -15.25
CA ASN A 199 -3.01 13.76 -16.55
C ASN A 199 -1.84 13.85 -17.57
N ASN A 200 -0.88 14.76 -17.38
CA ASN A 200 0.31 14.87 -18.23
C ASN A 200 1.54 14.10 -17.70
N ASP A 201 1.49 13.59 -16.48
CA ASP A 201 2.58 12.81 -15.88
C ASP A 201 2.34 11.32 -16.08
N TYR A 202 3.08 10.73 -17.03
CA TYR A 202 3.01 9.30 -17.34
C TYR A 202 3.22 8.41 -16.10
N LYS A 203 4.15 8.74 -15.20
CA LYS A 203 4.47 7.86 -14.05
C LYS A 203 3.31 7.85 -13.06
N LYS A 204 2.77 9.03 -12.75
CA LYS A 204 1.60 9.17 -11.87
C LYS A 204 0.36 8.51 -12.48
N MET A 205 0.12 8.72 -13.77
CA MET A 205 -0.99 8.08 -14.47
C MET A 205 -0.83 6.56 -14.56
N GLN A 206 0.38 6.03 -14.66
CA GLN A 206 0.62 4.60 -14.66
C GLN A 206 0.20 3.94 -13.33
N ILE A 207 0.35 4.64 -12.20
CA ILE A 207 -0.19 4.18 -10.91
C ILE A 207 -1.71 4.16 -10.94
N VAL A 208 -2.35 5.20 -11.47
CA VAL A 208 -3.82 5.23 -11.57
C VAL A 208 -4.33 4.06 -12.41
N VAL A 209 -3.71 3.81 -13.57
CA VAL A 209 -4.06 2.67 -14.43
C VAL A 209 -3.92 1.36 -13.66
N ASP A 210 -2.88 1.23 -12.84
CA ASP A 210 -2.70 0.03 -12.02
C ASP A 210 -3.79 -0.11 -10.95
N LEU A 211 -4.13 0.97 -10.24
CA LEU A 211 -5.19 1.00 -9.22
C LEU A 211 -6.54 0.58 -9.79
N ILE A 212 -6.95 1.14 -10.93
CA ILE A 212 -8.24 0.82 -11.57
C ILE A 212 -8.25 -0.56 -12.24
N ARG A 213 -7.09 -1.20 -12.43
CA ARG A 213 -7.04 -2.58 -12.95
C ARG A 213 -7.09 -3.62 -11.85
N HIS A 214 -6.65 -3.29 -10.64
CA HIS A 214 -6.49 -4.26 -9.56
C HIS A 214 -7.46 -4.01 -8.41
N SER A 215 -7.38 -2.83 -7.77
CA SER A 215 -8.15 -2.54 -6.56
C SER A 215 -9.51 -1.90 -6.84
N ARG A 216 -9.63 -1.04 -7.86
CA ARG A 216 -10.85 -0.26 -8.17
C ARG A 216 -11.37 -0.48 -9.59
N LYS A 217 -11.58 -1.75 -9.96
CA LYS A 217 -12.00 -2.19 -11.32
C LYS A 217 -13.30 -1.56 -11.81
N GLU A 218 -14.20 -1.26 -10.89
CA GLU A 218 -15.47 -0.59 -11.14
C GLU A 218 -15.30 0.82 -11.73
N LEU A 219 -14.15 1.47 -11.48
CA LEU A 219 -13.85 2.80 -12.01
C LEU A 219 -13.18 2.77 -13.38
N PHE A 220 -12.88 1.59 -13.94
CA PHE A 220 -12.02 1.50 -15.12
C PHE A 220 -12.52 2.32 -16.31
N GLU A 221 -13.78 2.12 -16.71
CA GLU A 221 -14.38 2.84 -17.83
C GLU A 221 -14.44 4.35 -17.56
N GLU A 222 -14.87 4.74 -16.36
CA GLU A 222 -15.00 6.13 -15.96
C GLU A 222 -13.65 6.87 -16.01
N ILE A 223 -12.62 6.29 -15.40
CA ILE A 223 -11.30 6.91 -15.30
C ILE A 223 -10.59 6.90 -16.67
N PHE A 224 -10.79 5.86 -17.48
CA PHE A 224 -10.32 5.85 -18.86
C PHE A 224 -10.92 7.02 -19.66
N LEU A 225 -12.24 7.20 -19.58
CA LEU A 225 -12.94 8.30 -20.24
C LEU A 225 -12.51 9.67 -19.74
N LEU A 226 -12.35 9.82 -18.42
CA LEU A 226 -11.83 11.04 -17.80
C LEU A 226 -10.44 11.37 -18.34
N PHE A 227 -9.50 10.41 -18.33
CA PHE A 227 -8.15 10.62 -18.83
C PHE A 227 -8.15 11.09 -20.29
N ILE A 228 -8.81 10.36 -21.20
CA ILE A 228 -8.80 10.71 -22.63
C ILE A 228 -9.55 12.01 -22.92
N SER A 229 -10.41 12.50 -22.01
CA SER A 229 -11.06 13.81 -22.12
C SER A 229 -10.12 14.95 -21.74
N LEU A 230 -9.17 14.70 -20.84
CA LEU A 230 -8.20 15.69 -20.36
C LEU A 230 -6.91 15.68 -21.18
N ASN A 231 -6.46 14.50 -21.62
CA ASN A 231 -5.22 14.30 -22.36
C ASN A 231 -5.45 13.48 -23.64
N GLN A 232 -5.23 14.11 -24.80
CA GLN A 232 -5.34 13.48 -26.12
C GLN A 232 -3.98 13.17 -26.77
N ASP A 233 -2.88 13.27 -26.01
CA ASP A 233 -1.55 12.95 -26.50
C ASP A 233 -1.38 11.44 -26.72
N LYS A 234 -1.15 11.06 -27.99
CA LYS A 234 -0.95 9.65 -28.38
C LYS A 234 0.25 9.05 -27.65
N GLU A 235 1.34 9.81 -27.49
CA GLU A 235 2.58 9.27 -26.92
C GLU A 235 2.38 8.87 -25.46
N THR A 236 1.84 9.78 -24.65
CA THR A 236 1.48 9.51 -23.26
C THR A 236 0.51 8.35 -23.15
N PHE A 237 -0.58 8.35 -23.93
CA PHE A 237 -1.55 7.25 -23.94
C PHE A 237 -0.89 5.91 -24.28
N SER A 238 0.00 5.87 -25.28
CA SER A 238 0.64 4.64 -25.76
C SER A 238 1.63 4.02 -24.77
N ARG A 239 2.15 4.82 -23.84
CA ARG A 239 3.05 4.35 -22.78
C ARG A 239 2.30 3.71 -21.62
N LEU A 240 1.07 4.15 -21.37
CA LEU A 240 0.23 3.67 -20.28
C LEU A 240 -0.27 2.25 -20.54
N MET A 241 -0.19 1.41 -19.51
CA MET A 241 -0.49 -0.02 -19.59
C MET A 241 -1.99 -0.29 -19.40
N TRP A 242 -2.85 0.35 -20.20
CA TRP A 242 -4.32 0.24 -20.09
C TRP A 242 -4.84 -1.19 -20.10
N ARG A 243 -4.25 -2.03 -20.94
CA ARG A 243 -4.51 -3.47 -21.01
C ARG A 243 -3.78 -4.26 -19.91
N GLY A 244 -2.66 -3.74 -19.43
CA GLY A 244 -1.66 -4.43 -18.61
C GLY A 244 -0.52 -5.05 -19.43
N ASN A 245 0.50 -5.56 -18.73
CA ASN A 245 1.73 -6.07 -19.35
C ASN A 245 1.73 -7.57 -19.71
N GLY A 246 0.57 -8.23 -19.66
CA GLY A 246 0.45 -9.65 -19.97
C GLY A 246 -0.29 -10.42 -18.88
N GLY A 247 -0.18 -11.74 -18.95
CA GLY A 247 -0.80 -12.67 -18.01
C GLY A 247 -0.27 -14.07 -18.21
N THR A 248 -0.49 -14.95 -17.24
CA THR A 248 -0.22 -16.38 -17.38
C THR A 248 -1.40 -17.02 -18.07
N TYR A 249 -1.18 -17.53 -19.28
CA TYR A 249 -2.21 -18.22 -20.05
C TYR A 249 -1.96 -19.73 -19.97
N SER A 250 -2.92 -20.49 -19.46
CA SER A 250 -2.89 -21.96 -19.42
C SER A 250 -3.80 -22.55 -20.49
N GLY A 251 -3.37 -23.65 -21.11
CA GLY A 251 -4.15 -24.38 -22.10
C GLY A 251 -3.88 -23.96 -23.55
N ASP A 252 -4.66 -24.51 -24.48
CA ASP A 252 -4.47 -24.32 -25.92
C ASP A 252 -5.10 -23.02 -26.45
N VAL A 253 -4.90 -21.91 -25.73
CA VAL A 253 -5.46 -20.61 -26.12
C VAL A 253 -4.62 -19.91 -27.19
N ILE A 254 -5.25 -19.03 -27.98
CA ILE A 254 -4.55 -18.13 -28.92
C ILE A 254 -4.46 -16.76 -28.25
N ILE A 255 -3.28 -16.44 -27.71
CA ILE A 255 -3.06 -15.23 -26.88
C ILE A 255 -3.38 -13.96 -27.67
N GLY A 256 -3.04 -13.93 -28.96
CA GLY A 256 -3.34 -12.79 -29.83
C GLY A 256 -4.84 -12.44 -29.90
N ASP A 257 -5.74 -13.43 -29.86
CA ASP A 257 -7.19 -13.18 -29.88
C ASP A 257 -7.68 -12.53 -28.58
N ILE A 258 -7.16 -13.00 -27.44
CA ILE A 258 -7.48 -12.44 -26.13
C ILE A 258 -7.05 -10.97 -26.09
N GLN A 259 -5.79 -10.69 -26.47
CA GLN A 259 -5.26 -9.34 -26.47
C GLN A 259 -6.00 -8.42 -27.45
N ALA A 260 -6.35 -8.91 -28.63
CA ALA A 260 -7.16 -8.15 -29.60
C ALA A 260 -8.55 -7.84 -29.03
N SER A 261 -9.17 -8.77 -28.29
CA SER A 261 -10.45 -8.55 -27.61
C SER A 261 -10.34 -7.47 -26.53
N GLU A 262 -9.28 -7.48 -25.73
CA GLU A 262 -9.04 -6.45 -24.71
C GLU A 262 -8.87 -5.06 -25.34
N TRP A 263 -8.11 -4.95 -26.43
CA TRP A 263 -7.95 -3.68 -27.17
C TRP A 263 -9.26 -3.22 -27.83
N ARG A 264 -10.08 -4.14 -28.36
CA ARG A 264 -11.42 -3.81 -28.88
C ARG A 264 -12.32 -3.24 -27.80
N ASN A 265 -12.26 -3.77 -26.58
CA ASN A 265 -13.00 -3.20 -25.45
C ASN A 265 -12.55 -1.76 -25.14
N LEU A 266 -11.23 -1.48 -25.15
CA LEU A 266 -10.73 -0.11 -24.99
C LEU A 266 -11.21 0.82 -26.11
N LEU A 267 -11.28 0.33 -27.36
CA LEU A 267 -11.82 1.09 -28.48
C LEU A 267 -13.31 1.39 -28.31
N GLU A 268 -14.09 0.42 -27.84
CA GLU A 268 -15.51 0.58 -27.55
C GLU A 268 -15.73 1.67 -26.49
N ILE A 269 -14.97 1.63 -25.39
CA ILE A 269 -14.99 2.68 -24.37
C ILE A 269 -14.59 4.03 -24.98
N ALA A 270 -13.49 4.11 -25.72
CA ALA A 270 -13.03 5.34 -26.37
C ALA A 270 -14.07 5.93 -27.35
N ASN A 271 -14.95 5.09 -27.93
CA ASN A 271 -16.02 5.54 -28.81
C ASN A 271 -17.21 6.16 -28.07
N LYS A 272 -17.34 5.95 -26.76
CA LYS A 272 -18.34 6.63 -25.93
C LYS A 272 -17.99 8.09 -25.63
N SER A 273 -16.72 8.48 -25.83
CA SER A 273 -16.24 9.85 -25.58
C SER A 273 -16.74 10.87 -26.61
N ASP A 274 -17.07 12.07 -26.14
CA ASP A 274 -17.53 13.22 -26.91
C ASP A 274 -16.40 14.16 -27.38
N VAL A 275 -15.14 13.84 -27.08
CA VAL A 275 -13.93 14.61 -27.46
C VAL A 275 -13.80 14.81 -28.98
N GLY A 276 -14.43 13.94 -29.77
CA GLY A 276 -14.51 14.08 -31.22
C GLY A 276 -13.18 13.86 -31.93
N ILE A 277 -12.87 14.72 -32.90
CA ILE A 277 -11.74 14.53 -33.83
C ILE A 277 -10.37 14.48 -33.14
N LYS A 278 -10.22 15.11 -31.96
CA LYS A 278 -8.96 15.10 -31.21
C LYS A 278 -8.57 13.71 -30.72
N LEU A 279 -9.54 12.80 -30.63
CA LEU A 279 -9.31 11.43 -30.17
C LEU A 279 -8.86 10.48 -31.31
N ILE A 280 -8.86 10.93 -32.57
CA ILE A 280 -8.46 10.11 -33.73
C ILE A 280 -7.06 9.48 -33.56
N PRO A 281 -6.00 10.20 -33.12
CA PRO A 281 -4.67 9.61 -32.97
C PRO A 281 -4.64 8.44 -31.97
N ILE A 282 -5.36 8.55 -30.85
CA ILE A 282 -5.49 7.49 -29.85
C ILE A 282 -6.29 6.31 -30.40
N LYS A 283 -7.42 6.55 -31.07
CA LYS A 283 -8.22 5.48 -31.70
C LYS A 283 -7.45 4.73 -32.78
N ASN A 284 -6.66 5.45 -33.59
CA ASN A 284 -5.79 4.83 -34.59
C ASN A 284 -4.73 3.96 -33.93
N TYR A 285 -4.10 4.44 -32.84
CA TYR A 285 -3.16 3.62 -32.08
C TYR A 285 -3.82 2.33 -31.53
N ILE A 286 -5.02 2.43 -30.97
CA ILE A 286 -5.76 1.25 -30.49
C ILE A 286 -6.02 0.26 -31.65
N ASN A 287 -6.45 0.75 -32.81
CA ASN A 287 -6.64 -0.10 -34.00
C ASN A 287 -5.33 -0.76 -34.47
N GLU A 288 -4.21 -0.04 -34.51
CA GLU A 288 -2.89 -0.58 -34.82
C GLU A 288 -2.52 -1.74 -33.87
N GLN A 289 -2.84 -1.62 -32.57
CA GLN A 289 -2.62 -2.69 -31.60
C GLN A 289 -3.55 -3.89 -31.83
N ILE A 290 -4.82 -3.68 -32.15
CA ILE A 290 -5.77 -4.75 -32.51
C ILE A 290 -5.23 -5.55 -33.70
N GLU A 291 -4.84 -4.87 -34.77
CA GLU A 291 -4.30 -5.50 -35.97
C GLU A 291 -3.02 -6.30 -35.68
N SER A 292 -2.10 -5.72 -34.89
CA SER A 292 -0.88 -6.43 -34.49
C SER A 292 -1.17 -7.71 -33.69
N CYS A 293 -2.13 -7.66 -32.77
CA CYS A 293 -2.57 -8.83 -31.98
C CYS A 293 -3.20 -9.91 -32.87
N LEU A 294 -4.02 -9.54 -33.86
CA LEU A 294 -4.63 -10.48 -34.80
C LEU A 294 -3.60 -11.14 -35.71
N ILE A 295 -2.62 -10.39 -36.21
CA ILE A 295 -1.50 -10.95 -36.97
C ILE A 295 -0.80 -12.02 -36.13
N ARG A 296 -0.46 -11.72 -34.87
CA ARG A 296 0.15 -12.71 -33.95
C ARG A 296 -0.75 -13.93 -33.72
N ALA A 297 -2.06 -13.73 -33.60
CA ALA A 297 -3.02 -14.83 -33.47
C ALA A 297 -2.99 -15.77 -34.69
N ASP A 298 -2.92 -15.23 -35.90
CA ASP A 298 -2.82 -16.03 -37.12
C ASP A 298 -1.51 -16.82 -37.21
N TRP A 299 -0.39 -16.19 -36.83
CA TRP A 299 0.90 -16.89 -36.73
C TRP A 299 0.85 -18.05 -35.72
N ASP A 300 0.22 -17.85 -34.56
CA ASP A 300 0.05 -18.90 -33.55
C ASP A 300 -0.82 -20.05 -34.08
N ARG A 301 -1.92 -19.75 -34.77
CA ARG A 301 -2.78 -20.77 -35.41
C ARG A 301 -2.02 -21.58 -36.45
N GLN A 302 -1.25 -20.91 -37.32
CA GLN A 302 -0.40 -21.58 -38.32
C GLN A 302 0.63 -22.48 -37.65
N ARG A 303 1.32 -22.00 -36.62
CA ARG A 303 2.32 -22.78 -35.88
C ARG A 303 1.72 -24.01 -35.22
N LYS A 304 0.54 -23.88 -34.61
CA LYS A 304 -0.18 -25.02 -34.02
C LYS A 304 -0.63 -26.03 -35.07
N PHE A 305 -1.14 -25.55 -36.22
CA PHE A 305 -1.52 -26.41 -37.34
C PHE A 305 -0.33 -27.20 -37.91
N LEU A 306 0.83 -26.54 -38.07
CA LEU A 306 2.06 -27.14 -38.59
C LEU A 306 2.79 -28.05 -37.58
N ARG A 307 2.49 -27.94 -36.29
CA ARG A 307 3.02 -28.82 -35.23
C ARG A 307 2.37 -30.20 -35.18
N LYS A 308 1.51 -30.55 -36.14
CA LYS A 308 0.99 -31.92 -36.30
C LYS A 308 2.08 -32.89 -36.76
N ASP A 309 2.94 -33.25 -35.83
CA ASP A 309 3.71 -34.49 -35.72
C ASP A 309 3.77 -34.86 -34.21
N PHE A 310 2.63 -35.28 -33.68
CA PHE A 310 2.48 -36.12 -32.48
C PHE A 310 1.28 -37.04 -32.69
#